data_AF-A0AAJ0EGT1-F1
#
_entry.id   AF-A0AAJ0EGT1-F1
#
_cell.length_a   1.000
_cell.length_b   1.000
_cell.length_c   1.000
_cell.angle_alpha   90.00
_cell.angle_beta   90.00
_cell.angle_gamma   90.00
#
_symmetry.space_group_name_H-M   'P 1'
#
loop_
_entity.id
_entity.type
_entity.pdbx_description
1 polymer ?
#
loop_
_entity_poly.entity_id
_entity_poly.type
_entity_poly.pdbx_seq_one_letter_code
_entity_poly.pdbx_strand_id
1 'polypeptide(L)'
;IIYRNTLLEAENKTLREENNLLSRRRRSKKTRLRQGGSLTIAEADDLQSQKEAIAQIKEETRRSNGRRPRTETGQRRCGVCGNTGHNARTCPFQKEICGVVAVERSACLSDPLAYHAR
;
A
#
# COMPACT_ATOMS: atom_id res chain seq x y z
N ILE A 1 27.87 -51.39 -11.41
CA ILE A 1 27.51 -50.16 -10.65
C ILE A 1 27.37 -48.96 -11.59
N ILE A 2 28.37 -48.65 -12.40
CA ILE A 2 28.36 -47.51 -13.34
C ILE A 2 27.16 -47.55 -14.31
N TYR A 3 26.92 -48.67 -14.99
CA TYR A 3 25.81 -48.81 -15.96
C TYR A 3 24.41 -48.57 -15.36
N ARG A 4 24.19 -48.99 -14.12
CA ARG A 4 22.91 -48.77 -13.43
C ARG A 4 22.72 -47.28 -13.12
N ASN A 5 23.78 -46.60 -12.69
CA ASN A 5 23.72 -45.16 -12.39
C ASN A 5 23.47 -44.36 -13.67
N THR A 6 24.10 -44.69 -14.79
CA THR A 6 23.87 -43.99 -16.06
C THR A 6 22.42 -44.14 -16.55
N LEU A 7 21.82 -45.32 -16.38
CA LEU A 7 20.42 -45.54 -16.76
C LEU A 7 19.47 -44.72 -15.86
N LEU A 8 19.72 -44.73 -14.56
CA LEU A 8 18.93 -43.97 -13.58
C LEU A 8 19.08 -42.46 -13.77
N GLU A 9 20.26 -41.97 -14.16
CA GLU A 9 20.50 -40.56 -14.48
C GLU A 9 19.74 -40.14 -15.73
N ALA A 10 19.74 -40.97 -16.77
CA ALA A 10 18.97 -40.73 -17.98
C ALA A 10 17.46 -40.68 -17.69
N GLU A 11 16.94 -41.63 -16.92
CA GLU A 11 15.54 -41.66 -16.50
C GLU A 11 15.17 -40.44 -15.65
N ASN A 12 16.00 -40.07 -14.67
CA ASN A 12 15.80 -38.86 -13.86
C ASN A 12 15.77 -37.59 -14.71
N LYS A 13 16.62 -37.51 -15.74
CA LYS A 13 16.63 -36.38 -16.67
C LYS A 13 15.31 -36.29 -17.43
N THR A 14 14.85 -37.39 -18.01
CA THR A 14 13.56 -37.47 -18.71
C THR A 14 12.40 -37.10 -17.79
N LEU A 15 12.34 -37.68 -16.59
CA LEU A 15 11.29 -37.40 -15.61
C LEU A 15 11.28 -35.93 -15.17
N ARG A 16 12.44 -35.29 -15.06
CA ARG A 16 12.55 -33.86 -14.74
C ARG A 16 12.05 -32.99 -15.91
N GLU A 17 12.41 -33.34 -17.14
CA GLU A 17 11.96 -32.64 -18.34
C GLU A 17 10.42 -32.72 -18.48
N GLU A 18 9.84 -33.91 -18.32
CA GLU A 18 8.39 -34.12 -18.34
C GLU A 18 7.67 -33.36 -17.22
N ASN A 19 8.20 -33.39 -15.99
CA ASN A 19 7.64 -32.63 -14.88
C ASN A 19 7.68 -31.12 -15.11
N ASN A 20 8.75 -30.62 -15.74
CA ASN A 20 8.87 -29.22 -16.10
C ASN A 20 7.81 -28.82 -17.16
N LEU A 21 7.60 -29.65 -18.18
CA LEU A 21 6.57 -29.45 -19.19
C LEU A 21 5.16 -29.47 -18.57
N LEU A 22 4.87 -30.46 -17.73
CA LEU A 22 3.59 -30.55 -17.01
C LEU A 22 3.36 -29.34 -16.10
N SER A 23 4.38 -28.89 -15.38
CA SER A 23 4.31 -27.71 -14.50
C SER A 23 4.09 -26.42 -15.29
N ARG A 24 4.71 -26.27 -16.46
CA ARG A 24 4.45 -25.15 -17.40
C ARG A 24 3.00 -25.17 -17.89
N ARG A 25 2.52 -26.34 -18.34
CA ARG A 25 1.13 -26.51 -18.82
C ARG A 25 0.10 -26.20 -17.74
N ARG A 26 0.32 -26.67 -16.51
CA ARG A 26 -0.55 -26.39 -15.35
C ARG A 26 -0.59 -24.90 -15.03
N ARG A 27 0.56 -24.21 -15.04
CA ARG A 27 0.62 -22.75 -14.84
C ARG A 27 -0.14 -21.99 -15.94
N SER A 28 0.08 -22.30 -17.21
CA SER A 28 -0.64 -21.70 -18.34
C SER A 28 -2.16 -21.91 -18.21
N LYS A 29 -2.61 -23.14 -17.91
CA LYS A 29 -4.02 -23.44 -17.66
C LYS A 29 -4.58 -22.64 -16.47
N LYS A 30 -3.85 -22.56 -15.36
CA LYS A 30 -4.26 -21.80 -14.17
C LYS A 30 -4.40 -20.31 -14.47
N THR A 31 -3.46 -19.72 -15.22
CA THR A 31 -3.54 -18.33 -15.66
C THR A 31 -4.75 -18.10 -16.56
N ARG A 32 -4.97 -18.96 -17.57
CA ARG A 32 -6.14 -18.87 -18.46
C ARG A 32 -7.46 -18.98 -17.70
N LEU A 33 -7.57 -19.92 -16.76
CA LEU A 33 -8.77 -20.09 -15.94
C LEU A 33 -9.00 -18.87 -15.03
N ARG A 34 -7.94 -18.32 -14.42
CA ARG A 34 -8.02 -17.10 -13.60
C ARG A 34 -8.46 -15.88 -14.42
N GLN A 35 -8.13 -15.84 -15.70
CA GLN A 35 -8.50 -14.77 -16.62
C GLN A 35 -9.82 -15.03 -17.38
N GLY A 36 -10.50 -16.16 -17.14
CA GLY A 36 -11.87 -16.41 -17.62
C GLY A 36 -12.04 -17.18 -18.94
N GLY A 37 -10.99 -17.70 -19.60
CA GLY A 37 -11.12 -18.45 -20.87
C GLY A 37 -10.33 -17.85 -22.04
N SER A 38 -10.34 -18.47 -23.23
CA SER A 38 -9.25 -18.47 -24.24
C SER A 38 -8.66 -17.11 -24.63
N LEU A 39 -7.64 -16.70 -23.88
CA LEU A 39 -6.79 -15.58 -24.25
C LEU A 39 -5.95 -15.93 -25.48
N THR A 40 -6.15 -15.19 -26.55
CA THR A 40 -5.35 -15.22 -27.77
C THR A 40 -3.95 -14.64 -27.49
N ILE A 41 -2.99 -14.91 -28.38
CA ILE A 41 -1.62 -14.39 -28.25
C ILE A 41 -1.63 -12.85 -28.23
N ALA A 42 -2.45 -12.23 -29.09
CA ALA A 42 -2.64 -10.79 -29.13
C ALA A 42 -3.15 -10.22 -27.80
N GLU A 43 -4.18 -10.84 -27.22
CA GLU A 43 -4.69 -10.40 -25.91
C GLU A 43 -3.65 -10.58 -24.79
N ALA A 44 -2.75 -11.57 -24.90
CA ALA A 44 -1.70 -11.78 -23.92
C ALA A 44 -0.63 -10.69 -24.00
N ASP A 45 -0.27 -10.31 -25.23
CA ASP A 45 0.66 -9.21 -25.51
C ASP A 45 0.07 -7.87 -25.06
N ASP A 46 -1.22 -7.62 -25.34
CA ASP A 46 -1.92 -6.42 -24.87
C ASP A 46 -1.93 -6.32 -23.34
N LEU A 47 -2.18 -7.44 -22.64
CA LEU A 47 -2.12 -7.48 -21.17
C LEU A 47 -0.71 -7.24 -20.64
N GLN A 48 0.32 -7.64 -21.38
CA GLN A 48 1.71 -7.38 -21.01
C GLN A 48 2.04 -5.90 -21.20
N SER A 49 1.67 -5.31 -22.33
CA SER A 49 1.83 -3.88 -22.61
C SER A 49 1.07 -3.00 -21.61
N GLN A 50 -0.16 -3.38 -21.24
CA GLN A 50 -0.92 -2.67 -20.20
C GLN A 50 -0.21 -2.70 -18.85
N LYS A 51 0.36 -3.84 -18.45
CA LYS A 51 1.09 -3.94 -17.18
C LYS A 51 2.36 -3.10 -17.17
N GLU A 52 3.07 -3.05 -18.28
CA GLU A 52 4.27 -2.23 -18.44
C GLU A 52 3.93 -0.74 -18.35
N ALA A 53 2.87 -0.30 -19.03
CA ALA A 53 2.36 1.07 -18.93
C ALA A 53 1.94 1.43 -17.49
N ILE A 54 1.22 0.53 -16.79
CA ILE A 54 0.82 0.75 -15.39
C ILE A 54 2.06 0.85 -14.48
N ALA A 55 3.06 -0.01 -14.69
CA ALA A 55 4.29 0.01 -13.91
C ALA A 55 5.06 1.33 -14.12
N GLN A 56 5.13 1.80 -15.37
CA GLN A 56 5.75 3.08 -15.73
C GLN A 56 5.00 4.26 -15.09
N ILE A 57 3.67 4.33 -15.22
CA ILE A 57 2.86 5.40 -14.61
C ILE A 57 3.04 5.41 -13.09
N LYS A 58 3.06 4.24 -12.45
CA LYS A 58 3.26 4.13 -11.01
C LYS A 58 4.63 4.66 -10.58
N GLU A 59 5.66 4.35 -11.35
CA GLU A 59 7.02 4.84 -11.10
C GLU A 59 7.12 6.36 -11.34
N GLU A 60 6.54 6.88 -12.41
CA GLU A 60 6.45 8.32 -12.68
C GLU A 60 5.67 9.04 -11.59
N THR A 61 4.56 8.47 -11.13
CA THR A 61 3.77 9.01 -10.01
C THR A 61 4.59 9.06 -8.73
N ARG A 62 5.39 8.02 -8.44
CA ARG A 62 6.31 8.00 -7.29
C ARG A 62 7.41 9.06 -7.41
N ARG A 63 7.99 9.22 -8.61
CA ARG A 63 8.99 10.25 -8.91
C ARG A 63 8.41 11.66 -8.79
N SER A 64 7.22 11.88 -9.34
CA SER A 64 6.50 13.16 -9.30
C SER A 64 5.97 13.51 -7.91
N ASN A 65 5.64 12.52 -7.08
CA ASN A 65 5.23 12.71 -5.68
C ASN A 65 6.42 12.79 -4.72
N GLY A 66 7.65 12.87 -5.24
CA GLY A 66 8.85 13.19 -4.47
C GLY A 66 8.71 14.57 -3.83
N ARG A 67 8.24 14.58 -2.58
CA ARG A 67 8.27 15.69 -1.61
C ARG A 67 8.17 17.06 -2.28
N ARG A 68 6.98 17.40 -2.78
CA ARG A 68 6.65 18.80 -3.09
C ARG A 68 7.07 19.62 -1.86
N PRO A 69 7.99 20.60 -1.99
CA PRO A 69 8.24 21.53 -0.91
C PRO A 69 6.88 22.06 -0.50
N ARG A 70 6.57 22.03 0.79
CA ARG A 70 5.33 22.62 1.29
C ARG A 70 5.43 24.11 1.01
N THR A 71 5.00 24.53 -0.18
CA THR A 71 4.89 25.93 -0.55
C THR A 71 3.90 26.52 0.43
N GLU A 72 4.48 27.29 1.35
CA GLU A 72 3.80 28.24 2.21
C GLU A 72 2.82 27.61 3.20
N THR A 73 3.35 27.01 4.27
CA THR A 73 2.61 27.13 5.53
C THR A 73 2.71 28.57 5.96
N GLY A 74 1.63 29.31 5.74
CA GLY A 74 1.39 30.59 6.38
C GLY A 74 1.77 30.54 7.87
N GLN A 75 2.17 31.69 8.38
CA GLN A 75 2.66 31.90 9.75
C GLN A 75 1.88 31.05 10.76
N ARG A 76 2.60 30.23 11.54
CA ARG A 76 1.98 29.24 12.44
C ARG A 76 0.99 29.93 13.38
N ARG A 77 -0.28 29.52 13.30
CA ARG A 77 -1.38 29.98 14.15
C ARG A 77 -1.47 29.11 15.39
N CYS A 78 -1.85 29.71 16.51
CA CYS A 78 -2.15 29.02 17.75
C CYS A 78 -3.38 28.13 17.56
N GLY A 79 -3.29 26.84 17.93
CA GLY A 79 -4.41 25.90 17.82
C GLY A 79 -5.56 26.16 18.81
N VAL A 80 -5.38 27.07 19.77
CA VAL A 80 -6.40 27.41 20.79
C VAL A 80 -7.17 28.67 20.39
N CYS A 81 -6.48 29.74 19.97
CA CYS A 81 -7.12 31.02 19.64
C CYS A 81 -6.93 31.48 18.19
N GLY A 82 -6.24 30.72 17.33
CA GLY A 82 -6.04 31.04 15.92
C GLY A 82 -5.06 32.18 15.59
N ASN A 83 -4.54 32.87 16.61
CA ASN A 83 -3.61 33.99 16.46
C ASN A 83 -2.16 33.53 16.26
N THR A 84 -1.36 34.31 15.55
CA THR A 84 0.07 34.05 15.33
C THR A 84 0.93 34.60 16.48
N GLY A 85 2.19 34.16 16.58
CA GLY A 85 3.16 34.68 17.57
C GLY A 85 3.25 33.89 18.88
N HIS A 86 2.35 32.94 19.11
CA HIS A 86 2.42 31.99 20.23
C HIS A 86 1.85 30.62 19.83
N ASN A 87 2.11 29.59 20.62
CA ASN A 87 1.57 28.25 20.39
C ASN A 87 0.46 27.96 21.41
N ALA A 88 -0.26 26.85 21.22
CA ALA A 88 -1.34 26.44 22.11
C ALA A 88 -0.94 26.48 23.59
N ARG A 89 0.26 25.97 23.93
CA ARG A 89 0.78 25.84 25.31
C ARG A 89 1.08 27.17 25.99
N THR A 90 1.34 28.22 25.22
CA THR A 90 1.61 29.57 25.74
C THR A 90 0.45 30.52 25.44
N CYS A 91 -0.72 29.99 25.07
CA CYS A 91 -1.87 30.80 24.70
C CYS A 91 -2.43 31.53 25.93
N PRO A 92 -2.54 32.87 25.89
CA PRO A 92 -3.12 33.65 26.99
C PRO A 92 -4.55 33.21 27.31
N PHE A 93 -5.34 32.86 26.29
CA PHE A 93 -6.71 32.33 26.44
C PHE A 93 -6.77 31.00 27.18
N GLN A 94 -5.70 30.19 27.15
CA GLN A 94 -5.69 28.89 27.83
C GLN A 94 -5.56 29.04 29.36
N LYS A 95 -5.09 30.19 29.85
CA LYS A 95 -5.00 30.48 31.30
C LYS A 95 -6.36 30.82 31.92
N GLU A 96 -7.32 31.28 31.14
CA GLU A 96 -8.65 31.67 31.65
C GLU A 96 -9.63 30.48 31.69
N ILE A 97 -9.42 29.46 30.87
CA ILE A 97 -10.28 28.26 30.83
C ILE A 97 -10.06 27.36 32.06
N CYS A 98 -8.90 27.43 32.72
CA CYS A 98 -8.59 26.62 33.90
C CYS A 98 -9.18 27.18 35.22
N GLY A 99 -9.89 28.32 35.20
CA GLY A 99 -10.35 29.01 36.42
C GLY A 99 -11.84 28.92 36.75
N VAL A 100 -12.72 28.50 35.82
CA VAL A 100 -14.18 28.79 35.96
C VAL A 100 -15.10 27.56 35.99
N VAL A 101 -14.62 26.33 35.77
CA VAL A 101 -15.47 25.13 35.95
C VAL A 101 -15.06 24.34 37.19
N ALA A 102 -15.17 24.99 38.33
CA ALA A 102 -15.11 24.37 39.66
C ALA A 102 -16.51 24.25 40.31
N VAL A 103 -17.61 24.20 39.55
CA VAL A 103 -18.95 24.09 40.14
C VAL A 103 -19.81 22.92 39.64
N GLU A 104 -19.54 22.27 38.50
CA GLU A 104 -20.24 21.02 38.16
C GLU A 104 -19.29 19.92 37.68
N ARG A 105 -19.04 18.99 38.60
CA ARG A 105 -17.96 18.01 38.56
C ARG A 105 -18.42 16.64 38.06
N SER A 106 -19.37 16.54 37.11
CA SER A 106 -19.88 15.22 36.67
C SER A 106 -20.44 15.13 35.23
N ALA A 107 -19.78 15.69 34.21
CA ALA A 107 -20.27 15.45 32.83
C ALA A 107 -19.26 15.40 31.67
N CYS A 108 -17.94 15.57 31.85
CA CYS A 108 -17.05 15.72 30.68
C CYS A 108 -15.82 14.82 30.66
N LEU A 109 -15.87 13.63 31.27
CA LEU A 109 -14.79 12.63 31.18
C LEU A 109 -15.30 11.21 30.81
N SER A 110 -16.49 11.11 30.23
CA SER A 110 -17.06 9.82 29.87
C SER A 110 -17.91 9.87 28.59
N ASP A 111 -17.35 10.41 27.51
CA ASP A 111 -17.90 10.14 26.17
C ASP A 111 -16.77 9.76 25.17
N PRO A 112 -16.45 8.46 25.04
CA PRO A 112 -15.43 7.96 24.11
C PRO A 112 -15.83 8.06 22.63
N LEU A 113 -17.06 8.49 22.30
CA LEU A 113 -17.56 8.49 20.91
C LEU A 113 -17.24 9.75 20.11
N ALA A 114 -16.67 10.79 20.72
CA ALA A 114 -16.22 11.97 19.97
C ALA A 114 -14.87 11.77 19.23
N TYR A 115 -14.24 10.58 19.34
CA TYR A 115 -12.97 10.27 18.67
C TYR A 115 -13.10 9.79 17.21
N HIS A 116 -14.32 9.64 16.67
CA HIS A 116 -14.50 9.20 15.28
C HIS A 116 -15.49 10.06 14.49
N ALA A 117 -15.00 11.17 13.92
CA ALA A 117 -15.57 11.76 12.71
C ALA A 117 -14.52 12.55 11.89
N ARG A 118 -13.86 11.80 10.99
CA ARG A 118 -13.12 12.20 9.76
C ARG A 118 -11.81 12.98 9.89
#